data_AF-A0A3M7EBQ1-F1
#
_entry.id   AF-A0A3M7EBQ1-F1
#
_cell.length_a   1.000
_cell.length_b   1.000
_cell.length_c   1.000
_cell.angle_alpha   90.00
_cell.angle_beta   90.00
_cell.angle_gamma   90.00
#
_symmetry.space_group_name_H-M   'P 1'
#
loop_
_entity.id
_entity.type
_entity.pdbx_description
1 polymer ?
#
loop_
_entity_poly.entity_id
_entity_poly.type
_entity_poly.pdbx_seq_one_letter_code
_entity_poly.pdbx_strand_id
1 'polypeptide(L)'
;MAAQRQTRSKKPQSNIAEDREDTQHSVLGELKGGYRVDGTGSAQLEDSSATLTTSSVEQYNIPFNDKSIVCERRGEAGRPALIFTHGAGGGLANPATSEFANGFAEKAGIVSFQGTMNLQSRIKTFHAVMLHEQFDSALGGRSMGARAAATAAIEENCQTKALVLVSYPLVGGKNKESREQTLLDLPKDVDVLFVSGSRDAQCDLADLNDIMSRMDARSWLICVEEADHSMTWKAKSGVQGMRRLTGRLAAEWLRDRDVNTRRYNISWNEEAAEIHCSG
;
A
#
# COMPACT_ATOMS: atom_id res chain seq x y z
N MET A 1 6.92 70.61 46.41
CA MET A 1 5.63 70.32 47.05
C MET A 1 4.90 69.31 46.18
N ALA A 2 4.37 68.28 46.83
CA ALA A 2 3.73 67.12 46.23
C ALA A 2 2.32 67.43 45.71
N ALA A 3 1.87 66.66 44.71
CA ALA A 3 0.48 66.22 44.62
C ALA A 3 0.42 64.89 43.85
N GLN A 4 0.23 63.81 44.61
CA GLN A 4 -0.04 62.46 44.12
C GLN A 4 -1.42 62.40 43.47
N ARG A 5 -1.54 61.67 42.35
CA ARG A 5 -2.81 61.12 41.87
C ARG A 5 -2.62 59.65 41.53
N GLN A 6 -3.45 58.83 42.18
CA GLN A 6 -3.50 57.38 42.09
C GLN A 6 -3.89 56.92 40.68
N THR A 7 -3.21 55.90 40.17
CA THR A 7 -3.76 55.02 39.13
C THR A 7 -3.57 53.55 39.52
N ARG A 8 -4.62 52.81 39.21
CA ARG A 8 -5.01 51.50 39.73
C ARG A 8 -4.24 50.41 39.00
N SER A 9 -3.56 49.54 39.73
CA SER A 9 -2.83 48.38 39.19
C SER A 9 -3.81 47.35 38.61
N LYS A 10 -3.68 47.05 37.31
CA LYS A 10 -4.30 45.89 36.65
C LYS A 10 -3.20 44.87 36.37
N LYS A 11 -3.29 43.70 37.00
CA LYS A 11 -2.51 42.50 36.64
C LYS A 11 -2.88 42.05 35.22
N PRO A 12 -1.93 41.56 34.40
CA PRO A 12 -2.26 40.89 33.15
C PRO A 12 -2.79 39.48 33.45
N GLN A 13 -3.94 39.15 32.88
CA GLN A 13 -4.47 37.79 32.83
C GLN A 13 -3.67 36.98 31.81
N SER A 14 -3.05 35.90 32.28
CA SER A 14 -2.45 34.85 31.45
C SER A 14 -3.57 34.01 30.84
N ASN A 15 -3.81 34.15 29.53
CA ASN A 15 -4.55 33.16 28.77
C ASN A 15 -3.62 31.96 28.54
N ILE A 16 -3.80 30.91 29.35
CA ILE A 16 -3.31 29.58 29.05
C ILE A 16 -4.23 29.06 27.93
N ALA A 17 -3.70 29.01 26.72
CA ALA A 17 -4.30 28.22 25.66
C ALA A 17 -4.07 26.75 26.04
N GLU A 18 -5.16 26.02 26.27
CA GLU A 18 -5.13 24.58 26.42
C GLU A 18 -4.64 23.99 25.10
N ASP A 19 -3.43 23.42 25.14
CA ASP A 19 -2.92 22.49 24.13
C ASP A 19 -3.94 21.36 24.02
N ARG A 20 -4.67 21.34 22.90
CA ARG A 20 -5.40 20.15 22.49
C ARG A 20 -4.34 19.14 22.07
N GLU A 21 -4.12 18.14 22.91
CA GLU A 21 -3.39 16.93 22.55
C GLU A 21 -4.03 16.35 21.29
N ASP A 22 -3.36 16.50 20.14
CA ASP A 22 -3.61 15.71 18.94
C ASP A 22 -3.25 14.26 19.28
N THR A 23 -4.24 13.51 19.74
CA THR A 23 -4.16 12.06 19.83
C THR A 23 -3.98 11.50 18.42
N GLN A 24 -2.74 11.11 18.08
CA GLN A 24 -2.40 10.37 16.87
C GLN A 24 -3.22 9.07 16.83
N HIS A 25 -4.30 9.06 16.05
CA HIS A 25 -5.12 7.88 15.80
C HIS A 25 -4.48 7.06 14.67
N SER A 26 -3.71 6.03 15.02
CA SER A 26 -3.16 5.08 14.06
C SER A 26 -4.27 4.16 13.53
N VAL A 27 -4.65 4.33 12.26
CA VAL A 27 -5.67 3.51 11.57
C VAL A 27 -5.33 2.02 11.62
N LEU A 28 -4.04 1.67 11.63
CA LEU A 28 -3.58 0.29 11.70
C LEU A 28 -3.48 -0.24 13.15
N GLY A 29 -3.30 0.63 14.14
CA GLY A 29 -3.38 0.30 15.57
C GLY A 29 -4.78 -0.11 16.04
N GLU A 30 -5.82 0.28 15.28
CA GLU A 30 -7.21 -0.11 15.50
C GLU A 30 -7.57 -1.52 14.98
N LEU A 31 -6.67 -2.20 14.26
CA LEU A 31 -6.90 -3.54 13.73
C LEU A 31 -6.88 -4.66 14.79
N LYS A 32 -6.86 -4.33 16.09
CA LYS A 32 -6.91 -5.33 17.16
C LYS A 32 -8.32 -5.95 17.22
N GLY A 33 -8.49 -7.12 16.62
CA GLY A 33 -9.74 -7.89 16.67
C GLY A 33 -9.87 -8.90 15.54
N GLY A 34 -10.82 -9.84 15.67
CA GLY A 34 -11.19 -10.75 14.59
C GLY A 34 -12.13 -10.08 13.61
N TYR A 35 -11.79 -10.09 12.32
CA TYR A 35 -12.67 -9.60 11.25
C TYR A 35 -13.29 -10.80 10.52
N ARG A 36 -14.62 -10.96 10.61
CA ARG A 36 -15.34 -11.97 9.82
C ARG A 36 -15.28 -11.65 8.34
N VAL A 37 -14.94 -12.65 7.54
CA VAL A 37 -15.02 -12.56 6.07
C VAL A 37 -16.21 -13.39 5.64
N ASP A 38 -17.37 -12.75 5.46
CA ASP A 38 -18.50 -13.43 4.85
C ASP A 38 -18.14 -13.81 3.40
N GLY A 39 -18.16 -15.11 3.11
CA GLY A 39 -17.79 -15.72 1.83
C GLY A 39 -18.68 -15.33 0.64
N THR A 40 -19.62 -14.43 0.84
CA THR A 40 -20.42 -13.74 -0.17
C THR A 40 -20.59 -12.31 0.32
N GLY A 41 -20.03 -11.33 -0.40
CA GLY A 41 -20.08 -9.93 0.03
C GLY A 41 -21.50 -9.46 0.30
N SER A 42 -21.83 -9.31 1.59
CA SER A 42 -22.89 -8.46 2.15
C SER A 42 -22.73 -8.51 3.66
N ALA A 43 -22.05 -7.50 4.22
CA ALA A 43 -22.09 -7.28 5.66
C ALA A 43 -23.54 -6.86 6.02
N GLN A 44 -24.24 -7.69 6.79
CA GLN A 44 -25.45 -7.25 7.47
C GLN A 44 -25.07 -6.63 8.81
N LEU A 45 -25.13 -5.30 8.84
CA LEU A 45 -25.47 -4.52 10.02
C LEU A 45 -26.73 -3.73 9.68
N GLU A 46 -27.70 -3.74 10.59
CA GLU A 46 -29.02 -3.14 10.41
C GLU A 46 -28.93 -1.62 10.15
N ASP A 47 -29.56 -1.25 9.03
CA ASP A 47 -30.21 0.01 8.68
C ASP A 47 -29.45 1.34 8.85
N SER A 48 -28.67 1.69 7.83
CA SER A 48 -28.90 2.93 7.07
C SER A 48 -28.26 2.81 5.68
N SER A 49 -29.12 2.93 4.67
CA SER A 49 -28.85 2.73 3.25
C SER A 49 -27.62 3.51 2.74
N ALA A 50 -26.50 2.81 2.58
CA ALA A 50 -25.45 3.14 1.64
C ALA A 50 -25.15 1.86 0.83
N THR A 51 -25.74 1.80 -0.36
CA THR A 51 -25.53 0.75 -1.34
C THR A 51 -24.03 0.52 -1.54
N LEU A 52 -23.52 -0.68 -1.23
CA LEU A 52 -22.19 -1.12 -1.62
C LEU A 52 -22.11 -1.07 -3.15
N THR A 53 -21.65 0.05 -3.71
CA THR A 53 -21.41 0.17 -5.14
C THR A 53 -20.31 -0.82 -5.50
N THR A 54 -20.65 -1.82 -6.31
CA THR A 54 -19.65 -2.59 -7.04
C THR A 54 -18.73 -1.60 -7.74
N SER A 55 -17.48 -1.48 -7.29
CA SER A 55 -16.50 -0.58 -7.89
C SER A 55 -16.43 -0.89 -9.39
N SER A 56 -17.00 -0.02 -10.23
CA SER A 56 -16.94 -0.15 -11.67
C SER A 56 -15.48 -0.07 -12.10
N VAL A 57 -15.01 -1.05 -12.87
CA VAL A 57 -13.67 -1.02 -13.47
C VAL A 57 -13.76 -0.24 -14.77
N GLU A 58 -13.06 0.89 -14.85
CA GLU A 58 -12.94 1.66 -16.10
C GLU A 58 -11.67 1.24 -16.83
N GLN A 59 -11.82 0.77 -18.07
CA GLN A 59 -10.69 0.40 -18.93
C GLN A 59 -10.42 1.48 -19.98
N TYR A 60 -9.16 1.84 -20.14
CA TYR A 60 -8.71 2.83 -21.13
C TYR A 60 -7.32 2.51 -21.65
N ASN A 61 -6.92 3.21 -22.72
CA ASN A 61 -5.65 3.01 -23.40
C ASN A 61 -4.85 4.30 -23.43
N ILE A 62 -3.59 4.24 -23.02
CA ILE A 62 -2.64 5.35 -23.13
C ILE A 62 -1.77 5.10 -24.36
N PRO A 63 -1.69 6.04 -25.32
CA PRO A 63 -0.75 5.95 -26.44
C PRO A 63 0.70 5.89 -25.94
N PHE A 64 1.49 4.93 -26.44
CA PHE A 64 2.90 4.76 -26.05
C PHE A 64 3.73 4.21 -27.20
N ASN A 65 4.48 5.09 -27.85
CA ASN A 65 5.13 4.83 -29.14
C ASN A 65 4.08 4.32 -30.16
N ASP A 66 4.41 3.25 -30.90
CA ASP A 66 3.50 2.63 -31.88
C ASP A 66 2.51 1.64 -31.24
N LYS A 67 2.32 1.69 -29.91
CA LYS A 67 1.48 0.76 -29.14
C LYS A 67 0.57 1.52 -28.18
N SER A 68 -0.32 0.80 -27.51
CA SER A 68 -1.10 1.30 -26.38
C SER A 68 -0.77 0.56 -25.10
N ILE A 69 -0.83 1.28 -23.98
CA ILE A 69 -0.80 0.72 -22.62
C ILE A 69 -2.23 0.55 -22.16
N VAL A 70 -2.65 -0.68 -21.93
CA VAL A 70 -3.97 -0.99 -21.36
C VAL A 70 -3.94 -0.67 -19.86
N CYS A 71 -4.89 0.15 -19.41
CA CYS A 71 -5.03 0.54 -18.01
C CYS A 71 -6.43 0.23 -17.48
N GLU A 72 -6.52 -0.04 -16.18
CA GLU A 72 -7.74 -0.21 -15.40
C GLU A 72 -7.73 0.79 -14.24
N ARG A 73 -8.78 1.61 -14.15
CA ARG A 73 -9.06 2.45 -12.97
C ARG A 73 -10.14 1.79 -12.11
N ARG A 74 -9.93 1.83 -10.80
CA ARG A 74 -10.90 1.38 -9.78
C ARG A 74 -10.95 2.38 -8.63
N GLY A 75 -12.09 2.44 -7.93
CA GLY A 75 -12.36 3.41 -6.86
C GLY A 75 -13.02 4.69 -7.37
N GLU A 76 -13.12 5.70 -6.51
CA GLU A 76 -13.77 6.98 -6.84
C GLU A 76 -13.12 7.70 -8.03
N ALA A 77 -13.94 8.44 -8.78
CA ALA A 77 -13.47 9.23 -9.92
C ALA A 77 -12.54 10.35 -9.45
N GLY A 78 -11.39 10.50 -10.13
CA GLY A 78 -10.40 11.52 -9.78
C GLY A 78 -8.97 11.04 -9.95
N ARG A 79 -8.02 11.77 -9.35
CA ARG A 79 -6.60 11.40 -9.35
C ARG A 79 -6.41 10.09 -8.58
N PRO A 80 -5.60 9.14 -9.08
CA PRO A 80 -5.30 7.93 -8.32
C PRO A 80 -4.51 8.27 -7.06
N ALA A 81 -4.59 7.38 -6.07
CA ALA A 81 -3.69 7.36 -4.92
C ALA A 81 -2.53 6.38 -5.13
N LEU A 82 -2.60 5.50 -6.14
CA LEU A 82 -1.56 4.52 -6.45
C LEU A 82 -1.57 4.17 -7.95
N ILE A 83 -0.39 4.19 -8.58
CA ILE A 83 -0.17 3.52 -9.87
C ILE A 83 0.46 2.15 -9.60
N PHE A 84 -0.17 1.09 -10.11
CA PHE A 84 0.18 -0.29 -9.80
C PHE A 84 0.37 -1.15 -11.07
N THR A 85 1.24 -2.17 -11.01
CA THR A 85 1.28 -3.20 -12.07
C THR A 85 1.41 -4.61 -11.52
N HIS A 86 0.81 -5.55 -12.26
CA HIS A 86 0.93 -6.99 -12.03
C HIS A 86 2.37 -7.51 -12.16
N GLY A 87 2.58 -8.77 -11.74
CA GLY A 87 3.85 -9.50 -11.88
C GLY A 87 4.10 -10.08 -13.27
N ALA A 88 5.05 -11.01 -13.40
CA ALA A 88 5.40 -11.57 -14.71
C ALA A 88 4.22 -12.28 -15.42
N GLY A 89 3.43 -13.07 -14.69
CA GLY A 89 2.31 -13.84 -15.25
C GLY A 89 0.93 -13.24 -14.96
N GLY A 90 -0.05 -13.58 -15.82
CA GLY A 90 -1.49 -13.42 -15.57
C GLY A 90 -2.10 -12.04 -15.85
N GLY A 91 -1.30 -11.00 -16.09
CA GLY A 91 -1.81 -9.67 -16.45
C GLY A 91 -2.65 -9.02 -15.35
N LEU A 92 -3.44 -8.02 -15.73
CA LEU A 92 -4.37 -7.31 -14.84
C LEU A 92 -5.46 -8.22 -14.24
N ALA A 93 -5.86 -9.25 -14.99
CA ALA A 93 -6.88 -10.22 -14.56
C ALA A 93 -6.36 -11.26 -13.55
N ASN A 94 -5.05 -11.30 -13.27
CA ASN A 94 -4.49 -12.21 -12.27
C ASN A 94 -5.19 -12.00 -10.91
N PRO A 95 -5.75 -13.06 -10.27
CA PRO A 95 -6.53 -12.89 -9.04
C PRO A 95 -5.79 -12.15 -7.91
N ALA A 96 -4.51 -12.43 -7.68
CA ALA A 96 -3.75 -11.73 -6.64
C ALA A 96 -3.60 -10.22 -6.94
N THR A 97 -3.53 -9.85 -8.22
CA THR A 97 -3.47 -8.43 -8.63
C THR A 97 -4.84 -7.78 -8.60
N SER A 98 -5.84 -8.41 -9.21
CA SER A 98 -7.18 -7.83 -9.30
C SER A 98 -7.88 -7.79 -7.93
N GLU A 99 -7.69 -8.77 -7.05
CA GLU A 99 -8.29 -8.77 -5.73
C GLU A 99 -7.63 -7.74 -4.81
N PHE A 100 -6.31 -7.56 -4.90
CA PHE A 100 -5.60 -6.45 -4.24
C PHE A 100 -6.14 -5.10 -4.70
N ALA A 101 -6.21 -4.86 -6.01
CA ALA A 101 -6.71 -3.60 -6.54
C ALA A 101 -8.19 -3.34 -6.19
N ASN A 102 -9.02 -4.39 -6.09
CA ASN A 102 -10.40 -4.27 -5.62
C ASN A 102 -10.47 -3.84 -4.15
N GLY A 103 -9.68 -4.46 -3.29
CA GLY A 103 -9.65 -4.09 -1.87
C GLY A 103 -9.08 -2.70 -1.63
N PHE A 104 -8.07 -2.29 -2.42
CA PHE A 104 -7.53 -0.93 -2.40
C PHE A 104 -8.61 0.10 -2.79
N ALA A 105 -9.38 -0.20 -3.85
CA ALA A 105 -10.44 0.64 -4.38
C ALA A 105 -11.59 0.90 -3.40
N GLU A 106 -11.73 0.10 -2.34
CA GLU A 106 -12.69 0.35 -1.25
C GLU A 106 -12.35 1.59 -0.42
N LYS A 107 -11.11 2.11 -0.53
CA LYS A 107 -10.60 3.22 0.30
C LYS A 107 -9.98 4.35 -0.50
N ALA A 108 -9.41 4.07 -1.67
CA ALA A 108 -8.77 5.08 -2.52
C ALA A 108 -8.69 4.63 -3.99
N GLY A 109 -8.59 5.59 -4.92
CA GLY A 109 -8.47 5.30 -6.34
C GLY A 109 -7.14 4.62 -6.70
N ILE A 110 -7.19 3.60 -7.57
CA ILE A 110 -6.00 2.90 -8.09
C ILE A 110 -6.04 2.82 -9.61
N VAL A 111 -4.91 3.10 -10.24
CA VAL A 111 -4.69 2.87 -11.69
C VAL A 111 -3.73 1.70 -11.83
N SER A 112 -4.18 0.64 -12.48
CA SER A 112 -3.36 -0.53 -12.80
C SER A 112 -3.07 -0.59 -14.30
N PHE A 113 -1.85 -0.94 -14.71
CA PHE A 113 -1.53 -1.08 -16.14
C PHE A 113 -1.00 -2.46 -16.52
N GLN A 114 -1.23 -2.83 -17.77
CA GLN A 114 -0.73 -4.06 -18.38
C GLN A 114 0.74 -3.88 -18.79
N GLY A 115 1.66 -4.48 -18.03
CA GLY A 115 3.08 -4.44 -18.34
C GLY A 115 3.58 -5.66 -19.12
N THR A 116 4.73 -5.51 -19.77
CA THR A 116 5.38 -6.55 -20.59
C THR A 116 6.32 -7.44 -19.76
N MET A 117 6.78 -8.58 -20.29
CA MET A 117 7.75 -9.43 -19.59
C MET A 117 9.16 -8.81 -19.45
N ASN A 118 9.40 -7.63 -20.02
CA ASN A 118 10.67 -6.94 -19.97
C ASN A 118 10.63 -5.86 -18.86
N LEU A 119 11.53 -5.96 -17.88
CA LEU A 119 11.58 -5.06 -16.73
C LEU A 119 11.79 -3.60 -17.14
N GLN A 120 12.72 -3.34 -18.05
CA GLN A 120 13.02 -2.00 -18.56
C GLN A 120 11.85 -1.39 -19.32
N SER A 121 11.12 -2.21 -20.07
CA SER A 121 9.86 -1.78 -20.70
C SER A 121 8.79 -1.44 -19.66
N ARG A 122 8.68 -2.17 -18.53
CA ARG A 122 7.71 -1.84 -17.46
C ARG A 122 8.05 -0.52 -16.77
N ILE A 123 9.33 -0.25 -16.53
CA ILE A 123 9.79 1.02 -15.96
C ILE A 123 9.39 2.19 -16.88
N LYS A 124 9.63 2.08 -18.19
CA LYS A 124 9.15 3.07 -19.16
C LYS A 124 7.63 3.21 -19.20
N THR A 125 6.91 2.11 -19.00
CA THR A 125 5.44 2.15 -18.89
C THR A 125 4.98 2.89 -17.64
N PHE A 126 5.68 2.74 -16.49
CA PHE A 126 5.39 3.55 -15.30
C PHE A 126 5.47 5.04 -15.62
N HIS A 127 6.59 5.52 -16.17
CA HIS A 127 6.76 6.93 -16.51
C HIS A 127 5.66 7.44 -17.46
N ALA A 128 5.25 6.64 -18.44
CA ALA A 128 4.18 7.00 -19.37
C ALA A 128 2.82 7.12 -18.67
N VAL A 129 2.49 6.19 -17.75
CA VAL A 129 1.25 6.24 -16.97
C VAL A 129 1.27 7.42 -16.01
N MET A 130 2.40 7.67 -15.34
CA MET A 130 2.58 8.79 -14.42
C MET A 130 2.37 10.14 -15.10
N LEU A 131 2.95 10.30 -16.30
CA LEU A 131 2.75 11.49 -17.14
C LEU A 131 1.29 11.67 -17.55
N HIS A 132 0.61 10.59 -17.97
CA HIS A 132 -0.78 10.64 -18.39
C HIS A 132 -1.73 10.98 -17.23
N GLU A 133 -1.51 10.34 -16.08
CA GLU A 133 -2.31 10.52 -14.86
C GLU A 133 -2.00 11.83 -14.12
N GLN A 134 -0.90 12.51 -14.50
CA GLN A 134 -0.35 13.64 -13.75
C GLN A 134 -0.20 13.29 -12.27
N PHE A 135 0.34 12.10 -12.02
CA PHE A 135 0.48 11.50 -10.70
C PHE A 135 1.73 10.62 -10.61
N ASP A 136 2.57 10.91 -9.63
CA ASP A 136 3.85 10.26 -9.40
C ASP A 136 4.11 9.95 -7.90
N SER A 137 3.18 10.35 -7.02
CA SER A 137 3.40 10.37 -5.57
C SER A 137 3.50 8.98 -4.94
N ALA A 138 2.80 7.99 -5.49
CA ALA A 138 2.87 6.61 -5.01
C ALA A 138 2.85 5.58 -6.15
N LEU A 139 3.84 4.70 -6.15
CA LEU A 139 3.97 3.61 -7.12
C LEU A 139 3.90 2.27 -6.41
N GLY A 140 3.52 1.23 -7.13
CA GLY A 140 3.52 -0.10 -6.55
C GLY A 140 3.44 -1.19 -7.58
N GLY A 141 3.63 -2.42 -7.13
CA GLY A 141 3.41 -3.55 -8.00
C GLY A 141 3.54 -4.86 -7.27
N ARG A 142 3.23 -5.92 -8.00
CA ARG A 142 3.40 -7.29 -7.51
C ARG A 142 4.60 -7.97 -8.17
N SER A 143 5.48 -8.61 -7.41
CA SER A 143 6.60 -9.39 -7.94
C SER A 143 7.49 -8.57 -8.90
N MET A 144 7.61 -8.95 -10.18
CA MET A 144 8.30 -8.15 -11.21
C MET A 144 7.78 -6.72 -11.31
N GLY A 145 6.49 -6.49 -11.06
CA GLY A 145 5.90 -5.16 -10.99
C GLY A 145 6.42 -4.34 -9.81
N ALA A 146 6.61 -4.97 -8.65
CA ALA A 146 7.20 -4.33 -7.47
C ALA A 146 8.63 -3.87 -7.75
N ARG A 147 9.42 -4.71 -8.44
CA ARG A 147 10.77 -4.34 -8.90
C ARG A 147 10.73 -3.13 -9.83
N ALA A 148 9.83 -3.15 -10.82
CA ALA A 148 9.68 -2.05 -11.77
C ALA A 148 9.30 -0.73 -11.06
N ALA A 149 8.39 -0.78 -10.08
CA ALA A 149 7.98 0.38 -9.29
C ALA A 149 9.16 0.96 -8.47
N ALA A 150 9.92 0.10 -7.79
CA ALA A 150 11.09 0.52 -7.02
C ALA A 150 12.16 1.15 -7.92
N THR A 151 12.47 0.55 -9.06
CA THR A 151 13.44 1.12 -10.01
C THR A 151 12.95 2.43 -10.62
N ALA A 152 11.66 2.54 -10.99
CA ALA A 152 11.09 3.79 -11.47
C ALA A 152 11.23 4.93 -10.45
N ALA A 153 10.95 4.65 -9.17
CA ALA A 153 11.11 5.63 -8.09
C ALA A 153 12.56 6.11 -7.89
N ILE A 154 13.55 5.25 -8.15
CA ILE A 154 14.98 5.62 -8.14
C ILE A 154 15.32 6.52 -9.33
N GLU A 155 14.81 6.19 -10.52
CA GLU A 155 15.12 6.93 -11.76
C GLU A 155 14.53 8.35 -11.78
N GLU A 156 13.40 8.60 -11.12
CA GLU A 156 12.71 9.90 -11.13
C GLU A 156 13.25 10.97 -10.17
N ASN A 157 14.38 10.72 -9.51
CA ASN A 157 15.06 11.73 -8.67
C ASN A 157 14.12 12.41 -7.64
N CYS A 158 13.36 11.59 -6.89
CA CYS A 158 12.58 11.95 -5.68
C CYS A 158 11.16 12.55 -5.84
N GLN A 159 10.47 12.33 -6.96
CA GLN A 159 9.03 12.69 -7.08
C GLN A 159 8.12 11.74 -6.30
N THR A 160 8.36 10.44 -6.41
CA THR A 160 7.66 9.41 -5.63
C THR A 160 7.95 9.54 -4.15
N LYS A 161 6.89 9.51 -3.33
CA LYS A 161 6.93 9.61 -1.86
C LYS A 161 6.60 8.30 -1.18
N ALA A 162 5.93 7.38 -1.87
CA ALA A 162 5.57 6.09 -1.32
C ALA A 162 5.67 4.94 -2.33
N LEU A 163 6.04 3.76 -1.82
CA LEU A 163 6.07 2.51 -2.56
C LEU A 163 5.21 1.45 -1.89
N VAL A 164 4.37 0.75 -2.66
CA VAL A 164 3.62 -0.43 -2.22
C VAL A 164 4.13 -1.67 -2.96
N LEU A 165 4.97 -2.45 -2.28
CA LEU A 165 5.71 -3.57 -2.85
C LEU A 165 5.10 -4.90 -2.40
N VAL A 166 4.24 -5.47 -3.25
CA VAL A 166 3.55 -6.74 -2.97
C VAL A 166 4.37 -7.92 -3.48
N SER A 167 4.69 -8.87 -2.62
CA SER A 167 5.52 -10.04 -2.95
C SER A 167 6.81 -9.61 -3.67
N TYR A 168 7.57 -8.67 -3.10
CA TYR A 168 8.83 -8.24 -3.71
C TYR A 168 9.81 -9.44 -3.74
N PRO A 169 10.34 -9.85 -4.90
CA PRO A 169 11.16 -11.04 -4.97
C PRO A 169 12.63 -10.65 -4.71
N LEU A 170 13.08 -10.71 -3.46
CA LEU A 170 14.46 -10.46 -3.02
C LEU A 170 15.48 -11.29 -3.80
N VAL A 171 15.13 -12.53 -4.14
CA VAL A 171 15.92 -13.40 -4.99
C VAL A 171 15.15 -13.80 -6.24
N GLY A 172 15.86 -14.09 -7.33
CA GLY A 172 15.23 -14.84 -8.41
C GLY A 172 16.13 -15.12 -9.60
N GLY A 173 15.50 -15.50 -10.71
CA GLY A 173 16.21 -16.19 -11.79
C GLY A 173 16.61 -17.60 -11.35
N LYS A 174 17.29 -18.33 -12.24
CA LYS A 174 17.74 -19.71 -11.94
C LYS A 174 18.81 -19.75 -10.86
N ASN A 175 19.62 -18.69 -10.76
CA ASN A 175 20.78 -18.62 -9.87
C ASN A 175 20.50 -17.91 -8.53
N LYS A 176 19.23 -17.62 -8.22
CA LYS A 176 18.83 -16.87 -7.01
C LYS A 176 19.61 -15.56 -6.82
N GLU A 177 19.73 -14.80 -7.91
CA GLU A 177 20.42 -13.50 -7.89
C GLU A 177 19.74 -12.55 -6.89
N SER A 178 20.54 -11.94 -6.02
CA SER A 178 20.09 -10.94 -5.04
C SER A 178 19.58 -9.68 -5.74
N ARG A 179 18.54 -9.07 -5.17
CA ARG A 179 17.96 -7.78 -5.58
C ARG A 179 17.90 -6.80 -4.42
N GLU A 180 18.65 -7.05 -3.35
CA GLU A 180 18.71 -6.18 -2.17
C GLU A 180 19.14 -4.76 -2.54
N GLN A 181 20.07 -4.61 -3.49
CA GLN A 181 20.65 -3.32 -3.84
C GLN A 181 19.59 -2.34 -4.33
N THR A 182 18.59 -2.81 -5.09
CA THR A 182 17.47 -1.97 -5.52
C THR A 182 16.66 -1.43 -4.35
N LEU A 183 16.59 -2.12 -3.20
CA LEU A 183 15.92 -1.61 -2.01
C LEU A 183 16.81 -0.64 -1.22
N LEU A 184 18.11 -0.92 -1.17
CA LEU A 184 19.10 -0.06 -0.50
C LEU A 184 19.34 1.26 -1.23
N ASP A 185 19.16 1.27 -2.55
CA ASP A 185 19.27 2.47 -3.40
C ASP A 185 18.03 3.38 -3.33
N LEU A 186 16.97 2.98 -2.60
CA LEU A 186 15.76 3.79 -2.48
C LEU A 186 16.05 5.10 -1.73
N PRO A 187 15.60 6.27 -2.23
CA PRO A 187 15.85 7.53 -1.56
C PRO A 187 15.24 7.57 -0.16
N LYS A 188 15.97 8.19 0.78
CA LYS A 188 15.57 8.33 2.19
C LYS A 188 14.16 8.92 2.43
N ASP A 189 13.69 9.75 1.49
CA ASP A 189 12.41 10.47 1.58
C ASP A 189 11.24 9.64 1.02
N VAL A 190 11.48 8.39 0.63
CA VAL A 190 10.46 7.43 0.19
C VAL A 190 10.05 6.53 1.35
N ASP A 191 8.74 6.42 1.57
CA ASP A 191 8.16 5.43 2.48
C ASP A 191 7.82 4.14 1.74
N VAL A 192 8.16 2.99 2.29
CA VAL A 192 8.02 1.69 1.62
C VAL A 192 7.14 0.75 2.43
N LEU A 193 6.01 0.33 1.87
CA LEU A 193 5.19 -0.75 2.42
C LEU A 193 5.51 -2.04 1.69
N PHE A 194 6.01 -3.03 2.41
CA PHE A 194 6.08 -4.41 1.96
C PHE A 194 4.81 -5.16 2.35
N VAL A 195 4.23 -5.89 1.40
CA VAL A 195 3.21 -6.91 1.67
C VAL A 195 3.81 -8.25 1.26
N SER A 196 4.21 -9.07 2.24
CA SER A 196 4.95 -10.30 1.98
C SER A 196 4.30 -11.51 2.67
N GLY A 197 4.38 -12.66 2.03
CA GLY A 197 3.89 -13.91 2.60
C GLY A 197 4.98 -14.60 3.44
N SER A 198 4.62 -15.22 4.57
CA SER A 198 5.61 -15.89 5.42
C SER A 198 6.20 -17.17 4.82
N ARG A 199 5.65 -17.65 3.70
CA ARG A 199 6.14 -18.81 2.92
C ARG A 199 6.63 -18.41 1.53
N ASP A 200 6.96 -17.14 1.30
CA ASP A 200 7.46 -16.67 0.01
C ASP A 200 8.90 -17.14 -0.26
N ALA A 201 9.06 -18.14 -1.12
CA ALA A 201 10.36 -18.70 -1.49
C ALA A 201 11.28 -17.72 -2.27
N GLN A 202 10.75 -16.58 -2.73
CA GLN A 202 11.52 -15.52 -3.37
C GLN A 202 11.85 -14.35 -2.43
N CYS A 203 11.32 -14.37 -1.19
CA CYS A 203 11.47 -13.32 -0.20
C CYS A 203 11.44 -13.95 1.20
N ASP A 204 12.61 -14.41 1.67
CA ASP A 204 12.72 -14.85 3.06
C ASP A 204 12.50 -13.66 4.01
N LEU A 205 11.68 -13.84 5.04
CA LEU A 205 11.33 -12.73 5.94
C LEU A 205 12.49 -12.31 6.83
N ALA A 206 13.41 -13.20 7.19
CA ALA A 206 14.59 -12.80 7.96
C ALA A 206 15.50 -11.93 7.10
N ASP A 207 15.72 -12.31 5.84
CA ASP A 207 16.49 -11.52 4.87
C ASP A 207 15.83 -10.16 4.62
N LEU A 208 14.50 -10.12 4.43
CA LEU A 208 13.76 -8.88 4.26
C LEU A 208 13.91 -7.96 5.47
N ASN A 209 13.82 -8.52 6.68
CA ASN A 209 13.96 -7.74 7.92
C ASN A 209 15.39 -7.19 8.09
N ASP A 210 16.43 -7.93 7.72
CA ASP A 210 17.81 -7.43 7.70
C ASP A 210 17.95 -6.25 6.74
N ILE A 211 17.47 -6.41 5.51
CA ILE A 211 17.53 -5.35 4.49
C ILE A 211 16.76 -4.12 4.94
N MET A 212 15.54 -4.28 5.48
CA MET A 212 14.73 -3.18 6.02
C MET A 212 15.45 -2.39 7.12
N SER A 213 16.34 -3.04 7.90
CA SER A 213 17.13 -2.36 8.93
C SER A 213 18.31 -1.54 8.37
N ARG A 214 18.73 -1.84 7.13
CA ARG A 214 19.84 -1.21 6.41
C ARG A 214 19.38 -0.16 5.39
N MET A 215 18.10 -0.12 5.06
CA MET A 215 17.52 0.87 4.14
C MET A 215 17.54 2.27 4.75
N ASP A 216 17.90 3.28 3.95
CA ASP A 216 17.69 4.68 4.30
C ASP A 216 16.20 5.07 4.22
N ALA A 217 15.49 4.50 3.24
CA ALA A 217 14.05 4.64 3.08
C ALA A 217 13.31 3.98 4.25
N ARG A 218 12.34 4.70 4.84
CA ARG A 218 11.54 4.15 5.93
C ARG A 218 10.66 3.02 5.40
N SER A 219 10.59 1.92 6.15
CA SER A 219 9.90 0.72 5.70
C SER A 219 8.92 0.15 6.73
N TRP A 220 7.82 -0.41 6.20
CA TRP A 220 6.74 -1.10 6.92
C TRP A 220 6.56 -2.49 6.32
N LEU A 221 6.10 -3.45 7.12
CA LEU A 221 5.80 -4.81 6.68
C LEU A 221 4.41 -5.23 7.13
N ILE A 222 3.57 -5.61 6.16
CA ILE A 222 2.40 -6.47 6.38
C ILE A 222 2.82 -7.89 5.99
N CYS A 223 2.98 -8.74 6.98
CA CYS A 223 3.24 -10.17 6.83
C CYS A 223 1.92 -10.93 6.76
N VAL A 224 1.72 -11.67 5.67
CA VAL A 224 0.56 -12.55 5.46
C VAL A 224 0.99 -13.98 5.81
N GLU A 225 0.48 -14.50 6.93
CA GLU A 225 0.86 -15.83 7.40
C GLU A 225 0.47 -16.93 6.39
N GLU A 226 1.37 -17.90 6.21
CA GLU A 226 1.26 -19.07 5.34
C GLU A 226 1.17 -18.78 3.82
N ALA A 227 1.08 -17.51 3.43
CA ALA A 227 1.03 -17.13 2.02
C ALA A 227 2.39 -17.34 1.32
N ASP A 228 2.34 -17.91 0.11
CA ASP A 228 3.46 -18.01 -0.81
C ASP A 228 3.63 -16.74 -1.68
N HIS A 229 4.57 -16.77 -2.63
CA HIS A 229 4.85 -15.65 -3.55
C HIS A 229 3.63 -15.19 -4.39
N SER A 230 2.62 -16.05 -4.57
CA SER A 230 1.39 -15.75 -5.31
C SER A 230 0.25 -15.30 -4.40
N MET A 231 0.55 -14.99 -3.15
CA MET A 231 -0.42 -14.68 -2.10
C MET A 231 -1.49 -15.78 -2.05
N THR A 232 -1.05 -17.03 -1.96
CA THR A 232 -1.93 -18.20 -1.81
C THR A 232 -1.33 -19.22 -0.83
N TRP A 233 -2.16 -20.14 -0.34
CA TRP A 233 -1.78 -21.23 0.57
C TRP A 233 -2.65 -22.46 0.31
N LYS A 234 -2.53 -23.52 1.13
CA LYS A 234 -3.21 -24.81 0.91
C LYS A 234 -4.73 -24.69 1.00
N ALA A 235 -5.25 -24.18 2.12
CA ALA A 235 -6.67 -23.88 2.28
C ALA A 235 -7.05 -22.70 1.37
N LYS A 236 -7.92 -22.91 0.38
CA LYS A 236 -8.29 -21.83 -0.55
C LYS A 236 -9.37 -20.91 0.01
N SER A 237 -10.01 -21.30 1.12
CA SER A 237 -10.89 -20.43 1.90
C SER A 237 -10.12 -19.18 2.35
N GLY A 238 -10.77 -18.03 2.31
CA GLY A 238 -10.17 -16.75 2.74
C GLY A 238 -9.14 -16.12 1.79
N VAL A 239 -8.60 -16.83 0.78
CA VAL A 239 -7.56 -16.29 -0.12
C VAL A 239 -7.96 -14.97 -0.78
N GLN A 240 -9.16 -14.92 -1.36
CA GLN A 240 -9.69 -13.69 -1.95
C GLN A 240 -9.88 -12.59 -0.91
N GLY A 241 -10.43 -12.93 0.27
CA GLY A 241 -10.67 -11.98 1.35
C GLY A 241 -9.38 -11.33 1.85
N MET A 242 -8.32 -12.13 2.04
CA MET A 242 -7.00 -11.65 2.45
C MET A 242 -6.32 -10.78 1.38
N ARG A 243 -6.45 -11.14 0.09
CA ARG A 243 -5.92 -10.32 -1.01
C ARG A 243 -6.61 -8.96 -1.07
N ARG A 244 -7.94 -8.93 -0.86
CA ARG A 244 -8.68 -7.66 -0.73
C ARG A 244 -8.26 -6.89 0.52
N LEU A 245 -8.14 -7.56 1.66
CA LEU A 245 -7.73 -6.91 2.90
C LEU A 245 -6.36 -6.26 2.74
N THR A 246 -5.36 -6.94 2.18
CA THR A 246 -4.03 -6.34 1.97
C THR A 246 -4.07 -5.10 1.06
N GLY A 247 -4.95 -5.10 0.05
CA GLY A 247 -5.24 -3.90 -0.75
C GLY A 247 -5.81 -2.75 0.07
N ARG A 248 -6.82 -3.04 0.89
CA ARG A 248 -7.47 -2.07 1.79
C ARG A 248 -6.48 -1.46 2.78
N LEU A 249 -5.67 -2.31 3.43
CA LEU A 249 -4.63 -1.90 4.38
C LEU A 249 -3.55 -1.04 3.71
N ALA A 250 -3.18 -1.35 2.46
CA ALA A 250 -2.23 -0.54 1.71
C ALA A 250 -2.78 0.86 1.39
N ALA A 251 -4.07 0.96 1.05
CA ALA A 251 -4.72 2.26 0.83
C ALA A 251 -4.82 3.08 2.14
N GLU A 252 -5.16 2.43 3.25
CA GLU A 252 -5.20 3.07 4.57
C GLU A 252 -3.80 3.53 5.01
N TRP A 253 -2.77 2.71 4.80
CA TRP A 253 -1.38 3.09 5.05
C TRP A 253 -0.93 4.27 4.19
N LEU A 254 -1.34 4.37 2.92
CA LEU A 254 -0.99 5.53 2.09
C LEU A 254 -1.59 6.83 2.61
N ARG A 255 -2.78 6.76 3.24
CA ARG A 255 -3.48 7.90 3.84
C ARG A 255 -2.83 8.32 5.16
N ASP A 256 -2.52 7.35 6.01
CA ASP A 256 -1.92 7.59 7.32
C ASP A 256 -0.96 6.45 7.70
N ARG A 257 0.26 6.82 8.07
CA ARG A 257 1.35 5.88 8.38
C ARG A 257 1.69 5.98 9.86
N ASP A 258 1.45 4.90 10.59
CA ASP A 258 1.95 4.78 11.95
C ASP A 258 3.48 4.66 11.96
N VAL A 259 4.15 5.70 12.41
CA VAL A 259 5.61 5.73 12.50
C VAL A 259 6.18 4.84 13.61
N ASN A 260 5.35 4.50 14.61
CA ASN A 260 5.74 3.70 15.76
C ASN A 260 5.52 2.21 15.49
N THR A 261 4.42 1.86 14.82
CA THR A 261 4.05 0.48 14.51
C THR A 261 4.31 0.16 13.04
N ARG A 262 5.50 -0.41 12.77
CA ARG A 262 5.99 -0.68 11.40
C ARG A 262 5.84 -2.14 10.94
N ARG A 263 5.24 -3.00 11.76
CA ARG A 263 5.03 -4.42 11.44
C ARG A 263 3.61 -4.83 11.80
N TYR A 264 2.99 -5.59 10.90
CA TYR A 264 1.67 -6.17 11.07
C TYR A 264 1.70 -7.60 10.57
N ASN A 265 1.22 -8.54 11.36
CA ASN A 265 0.94 -9.91 10.92
C ASN A 265 -0.56 -10.06 10.75
N ILE A 266 -0.96 -10.57 9.59
CA ILE A 266 -2.34 -10.95 9.31
C ILE A 266 -2.41 -12.44 9.02
N SER A 267 -3.37 -13.13 9.62
CA SER A 267 -3.55 -14.56 9.46
C SER A 267 -5.01 -14.94 9.26
N TRP A 268 -5.23 -16.04 8.54
CA TRP A 268 -6.55 -16.59 8.30
C TRP A 268 -6.82 -17.74 9.26
N ASN A 269 -7.85 -17.60 10.09
CA ASN A 269 -8.38 -18.67 10.91
C ASN A 269 -9.43 -19.45 10.11
N GLU A 270 -9.07 -20.66 9.67
CA GLU A 270 -9.95 -21.50 8.86
C GLU A 270 -11.19 -21.99 9.61
N GLU A 271 -11.06 -22.31 10.90
CA GLU A 271 -12.16 -22.84 11.72
C GLU A 271 -13.22 -21.76 11.99
N ALA A 272 -12.79 -20.53 12.23
CA ALA A 272 -13.67 -19.40 12.52
C ALA A 272 -14.10 -18.61 11.26
N ALA A 273 -13.46 -18.86 10.11
CA ALA A 273 -13.58 -18.04 8.90
C ALA A 273 -13.32 -16.53 9.16
N GLU A 274 -12.31 -16.27 10.00
CA GLU A 274 -11.97 -14.93 10.51
C GLU A 274 -10.53 -14.57 10.20
N ILE A 275 -10.27 -13.27 10.00
CA ILE A 275 -8.92 -12.73 9.89
C ILE A 275 -8.50 -12.22 11.26
N HIS A 276 -7.29 -12.61 11.68
CA HIS A 276 -6.64 -12.08 12.86
C HIS A 276 -5.53 -11.12 12.45
N CYS A 277 -5.48 -9.95 13.08
CA CYS A 277 -4.42 -8.98 12.90
C CYS A 277 -3.66 -8.80 14.21
N SER A 278 -2.33 -8.73 14.15
CA SER A 278 -1.47 -8.38 15.29
C SER A 278 -0.37 -7.42 14.82
N GLY A 279 -0.03 -6.45 15.66
CA GLY A 279 1.00 -5.42 15.41
C GLY A 279 1.84 -5.19 16.64
#